data_AF-A0A2H1EFJ1-F1
#
_entry.id   AF-A0A2H1EFJ1-F1
#
_cell.length_a   1.000
_cell.length_b   1.000
_cell.length_c   1.000
_cell.angle_alpha   90.00
_cell.angle_beta   90.00
_cell.angle_gamma   90.00
#
_symmetry.space_group_name_H-M   'P 1'
#
loop_
_entity.id
_entity.type
_entity.pdbx_description
1 polymer ?
#
loop_
_entity_poly.entity_id
_entity_poly.type
_entity_poly.pdbx_seq_one_letter_code
_entity_poly.pdbx_strand_id
1 'polypeptide(L)'
;MKYVAIAALALILGAWLPNAFSDDTGKIQYTLGSSTAIATSQGLVIQLENVTDSRCPSDVACIWAGQVNVTLTIQSPTSKGAISLVKSAGQNSTTPFDNYVLQLVDVKPYPKSGQSISLSDYIVTLNVSQASEQKIRLVSDSKLCLAGVDTCVMAKKLHLAPLKQIRVGLGALDVSCKDGYQLVLKSTNNMPSCVKPSTADELVKRGWALASDEITKLRSLYESAS
;
A
#
# COMPACT_ATOMS: atom_id res chain seq x y z
N MET A 1 -22.80 13.19 -10.58
CA MET A 1 -22.35 14.37 -9.80
C MET A 1 -22.66 14.10 -8.34
N LYS A 2 -21.69 13.65 -7.54
CA LYS A 2 -21.87 13.48 -6.09
C LYS A 2 -20.62 14.02 -5.41
N TYR A 3 -20.71 15.26 -4.94
CA TYR A 3 -19.70 15.87 -4.08
C TYR A 3 -19.93 15.33 -2.66
N VAL A 4 -18.96 14.61 -2.11
CA VAL A 4 -18.95 14.29 -0.67
C VAL A 4 -17.90 15.20 -0.04
N ALA A 5 -18.36 16.32 0.51
CA ALA A 5 -17.54 17.18 1.36
C ALA A 5 -17.49 16.56 2.75
N ILE A 6 -16.33 16.02 3.15
CA ILE A 6 -16.12 15.50 4.50
C ILE A 6 -15.59 16.65 5.36
N ALA A 7 -16.46 17.21 6.20
CA ALA A 7 -16.11 18.21 7.21
C ALA A 7 -15.49 17.52 8.43
N ALA A 8 -14.24 17.85 8.76
CA ALA A 8 -13.64 17.55 10.06
C ALA A 8 -13.44 18.87 10.80
N LEU A 9 -13.81 18.88 12.09
CA LEU A 9 -13.97 20.08 12.93
C LEU A 9 -12.76 21.01 12.92
N ALA A 10 -13.03 22.26 12.58
CA ALA A 10 -12.13 23.40 12.73
C ALA A 10 -12.24 23.99 14.14
N LEU A 11 -11.13 24.01 14.86
CA LEU A 11 -10.80 24.98 15.90
C LEU A 11 -9.28 25.17 15.73
N ILE A 12 -8.81 26.14 14.95
CA ILE A 12 -8.51 27.52 15.34
C ILE A 12 -8.54 28.41 14.06
N LEU A 13 -8.92 29.68 14.21
CA LEU A 13 -9.09 30.75 13.22
C LEU A 13 -8.17 30.68 11.98
N GLY A 14 -8.78 30.47 10.81
CA GLY A 14 -8.11 30.54 9.49
C GLY A 14 -8.44 29.32 8.63
N ALA A 15 -9.57 29.39 7.92
CA ALA A 15 -10.08 28.32 7.08
C ALA A 15 -9.04 27.84 6.03
N TRP A 16 -8.58 26.60 6.16
CA TRP A 16 -7.92 25.86 5.08
C TRP A 16 -8.43 24.42 5.13
N LEU A 17 -9.47 24.13 4.34
CA LEU A 17 -9.75 22.75 4.00
C LEU A 17 -8.70 22.34 2.97
N PRO A 18 -7.84 21.33 3.24
CA PRO A 18 -6.99 20.79 2.20
C PRO A 18 -7.87 20.24 1.08
N ASN A 19 -7.63 20.70 -0.16
CA ASN A 19 -8.29 20.13 -1.33
C ASN A 19 -7.71 18.73 -1.55
N ALA A 20 -8.42 17.72 -1.06
CA ALA A 20 -8.13 16.32 -1.29
C ALA A 20 -9.17 15.76 -2.27
N PHE A 21 -8.71 15.04 -3.30
CA PHE A 21 -9.57 14.33 -4.25
C PHE A 21 -9.11 12.87 -4.36
N SER A 22 -10.06 11.94 -4.41
CA SER A 22 -9.75 10.53 -4.64
C SER A 22 -9.71 10.27 -6.14
N ASP A 23 -8.59 9.73 -6.64
CA ASP A 23 -8.52 9.27 -8.03
C ASP A 23 -9.16 7.88 -8.21
N ASP A 24 -9.38 7.48 -9.48
CA ASP A 24 -9.97 6.19 -9.85
C ASP A 24 -9.10 4.97 -9.44
N THR A 25 -7.87 5.20 -8.99
CA THR A 25 -6.96 4.15 -8.48
C THR A 25 -7.06 3.97 -6.95
N GLY A 26 -7.94 4.72 -6.29
CA GLY A 26 -8.11 4.69 -4.83
C GLY A 26 -6.98 5.40 -4.08
N LYS A 27 -6.14 6.18 -4.78
CA LYS A 27 -5.17 7.07 -4.13
C LYS A 27 -5.84 8.40 -3.86
N ILE A 28 -5.50 9.00 -2.71
CA ILE A 28 -5.96 10.35 -2.40
C ILE A 28 -4.88 11.30 -2.86
N GLN A 29 -5.24 12.17 -3.79
CA GLN A 29 -4.42 13.23 -4.29
C GLN A 29 -4.61 14.49 -3.45
N TYR A 30 -3.51 15.10 -3.06
CA TYR A 30 -3.48 16.33 -2.28
C TYR A 30 -2.68 17.40 -3.00
N THR A 31 -3.10 18.64 -2.79
CA THR A 31 -2.41 19.83 -3.28
C THR A 31 -2.10 20.75 -2.10
N LEU A 32 -0.82 21.04 -1.87
CA LEU A 32 -0.35 21.92 -0.79
C LEU A 32 0.64 22.98 -1.29
N GLY A 33 0.56 24.16 -0.69
CA GLY A 33 1.59 25.20 -0.77
C GLY A 33 2.37 25.35 0.54
N SER A 34 3.35 26.26 0.58
CA SER A 34 4.29 26.36 1.72
C SER A 34 3.64 26.80 3.03
N SER A 35 2.58 27.60 2.98
CA SER A 35 1.86 28.09 4.16
C SER A 35 0.76 27.13 4.62
N THR A 36 0.69 25.94 4.05
CA THR A 36 -0.42 25.00 4.27
C THR A 36 0.11 23.69 4.82
N ALA A 37 -0.60 23.19 5.84
CA ALA A 37 -0.47 21.81 6.27
C ALA A 37 -1.73 21.06 5.86
N ILE A 38 -1.56 19.88 5.29
CA ILE A 38 -2.67 18.95 5.08
C ILE A 38 -2.76 18.08 6.32
N ALA A 39 -3.93 17.97 6.92
CA ALA A 39 -4.25 16.93 7.89
C ALA A 39 -5.22 15.93 7.27
N THR A 40 -4.88 14.64 7.34
CA THR A 40 -5.77 13.54 6.94
C THR A 40 -6.62 13.08 8.12
N SER A 41 -7.77 12.45 7.85
CA SER A 41 -8.62 11.86 8.89
C SER A 41 -7.94 10.78 9.74
N GLN A 42 -6.82 10.22 9.25
CA GLN A 42 -6.03 9.20 9.93
C GLN A 42 -4.87 9.79 10.76
N GLY A 43 -4.81 11.11 10.92
CA GLY A 43 -3.81 11.80 11.74
C GLY A 43 -2.45 12.01 11.06
N LEU A 44 -2.34 11.77 9.75
CA LEU A 44 -1.17 12.18 8.97
C LEU A 44 -1.25 13.69 8.70
N VAL A 45 -0.22 14.42 9.10
CA VAL A 45 -0.02 15.85 8.83
C VAL A 45 1.18 16.00 7.89
N ILE A 46 1.02 16.74 6.79
CA ILE A 46 2.05 16.98 5.78
C ILE A 46 2.22 18.49 5.61
N GLN A 47 3.45 18.97 5.69
CA GLN A 47 3.80 20.38 5.49
C GLN A 47 4.98 20.50 4.51
N LEU A 48 4.88 21.44 3.58
CA LEU A 48 5.97 21.77 2.67
C LEU A 48 7.03 22.61 3.40
N GLU A 49 8.26 22.11 3.45
CA GLU A 49 9.36 22.75 4.15
C GLU A 49 10.30 23.50 3.20
N ASN A 50 10.67 22.87 2.08
CA ASN A 50 11.55 23.48 1.09
C ASN A 50 11.34 22.91 -0.32
N VAL A 51 11.68 23.71 -1.33
CA VAL A 51 11.75 23.30 -2.73
C VAL A 51 13.09 23.74 -3.31
N THR A 52 13.85 22.78 -3.85
CA THR A 52 15.04 23.06 -4.65
C THR A 52 14.74 22.70 -6.09
N ASP A 53 14.60 23.72 -6.93
CA ASP A 53 14.19 23.56 -8.32
C ASP A 53 15.34 23.88 -9.28
N SER A 54 15.85 22.84 -9.95
CA SER A 54 16.84 22.94 -11.01
C SER A 54 16.30 22.41 -12.34
N ARG A 55 14.97 22.36 -12.50
CA ARG A 55 14.34 21.97 -13.76
C ARG A 55 14.75 22.95 -14.87
N CYS A 56 15.00 22.41 -16.06
CA CYS A 56 15.27 23.22 -17.23
C CYS A 56 14.12 24.22 -17.44
N PRO A 57 14.35 25.54 -17.55
CA PRO A 57 13.27 26.49 -17.81
C PRO A 57 12.53 26.16 -19.12
N SER A 58 11.22 26.36 -19.12
CA SER A 58 10.36 25.98 -20.26
C SER A 58 10.59 26.78 -21.55
N ASP A 59 11.32 27.90 -21.45
CA ASP A 59 11.57 28.88 -22.51
C ASP A 59 13.01 28.84 -23.04
N VAL A 60 13.81 27.83 -22.67
CA VAL A 60 15.20 27.67 -23.14
C VAL A 60 15.50 26.22 -23.54
N ALA A 61 16.57 26.03 -24.30
CA ALA A 61 17.08 24.70 -24.63
C ALA A 61 18.19 24.30 -23.64
N CYS A 62 17.98 23.24 -22.86
CA CYS A 62 18.99 22.70 -21.95
C CYS A 62 19.65 21.44 -22.51
N ILE A 63 20.91 21.22 -22.13
CA ILE A 63 21.64 19.97 -22.39
C ILE A 63 21.12 18.84 -21.47
N TRP A 64 20.61 19.19 -20.28
CA TRP A 64 20.07 18.26 -19.28
C TRP A 64 18.68 18.73 -18.81
N ALA A 65 17.76 17.80 -18.58
CA ALA A 65 16.37 18.12 -18.20
C ALA A 65 16.21 18.71 -16.78
N GLY A 66 17.21 18.51 -15.91
CA GLY A 66 17.17 18.95 -14.52
C GLY A 66 16.19 18.15 -13.66
N GLN A 67 15.98 18.62 -12.43
CA GLN A 67 15.07 17.98 -11.47
C GLN A 67 14.54 18.98 -10.45
N VAL A 68 13.46 18.61 -9.76
CA VAL A 68 12.95 19.33 -8.59
C VAL A 68 12.98 18.41 -7.39
N ASN A 69 13.53 18.90 -6.28
CA ASN A 69 13.53 18.23 -4.98
C ASN A 69 12.59 18.97 -4.03
N VAL A 70 11.65 18.24 -3.44
CA VAL A 70 10.68 18.73 -2.47
C VAL A 70 10.99 18.11 -1.12
N THR A 71 11.24 18.94 -0.11
CA THR A 71 11.37 18.51 1.29
C THR A 71 10.06 18.76 2.02
N LEU A 72 9.53 17.71 2.63
CA LEU A 72 8.28 17.73 3.39
C LEU A 72 8.56 17.36 4.84
N THR A 73 7.99 18.09 5.79
CA THR A 73 7.84 17.62 7.16
C THR A 73 6.55 16.81 7.26
N ILE A 74 6.66 15.57 7.74
CA ILE A 74 5.55 14.64 7.90
C ILE A 74 5.44 14.21 9.34
N GLN A 75 4.22 14.17 9.84
CA GLN A 75 3.89 13.66 11.16
C GLN A 75 2.72 12.69 11.04
N SER A 76 2.94 11.43 11.40
CA SER A 76 1.89 10.45 11.62
C SER A 76 1.52 10.42 13.12
N PRO A 77 0.52 9.61 13.52
CA PRO A 77 0.26 9.37 14.94
C PRO A 77 1.44 8.76 15.70
N THR A 78 2.34 8.05 15.01
CA THR A 78 3.42 7.24 15.61
C THR A 78 4.80 7.86 15.45
N SER A 79 5.03 8.67 14.42
CA SER A 79 6.36 9.18 14.09
C SER A 79 6.30 10.54 13.42
N LYS A 80 7.39 11.29 13.53
CA LYS A 80 7.58 12.59 12.89
C LYS A 80 8.95 12.63 12.24
N GLY A 81 9.04 13.14 11.01
CA GLY A 81 10.30 13.26 10.29
C GLY A 81 10.19 14.12 9.05
N ALA A 82 11.34 14.44 8.46
CA ALA A 82 11.42 15.09 7.15
C ALA A 82 11.67 14.03 6.07
N ILE A 83 10.96 14.12 4.95
CA ILE A 83 11.21 13.31 3.76
C ILE A 83 11.55 14.19 2.56
N SER A 84 12.34 13.65 1.63
CA SER A 84 12.70 14.31 0.38
C SER A 84 12.22 13.49 -0.80
N LEU A 85 11.47 14.12 -1.70
CA LEU A 85 10.92 13.53 -2.92
C LEU A 85 11.49 14.29 -4.12
N VAL A 86 12.03 13.55 -5.09
CA VAL A 86 12.66 14.13 -6.29
C VAL A 86 11.85 13.79 -7.53
N LYS A 87 11.60 14.77 -8.40
CA LYS A 87 11.00 14.54 -9.72
C LYS A 87 11.98 14.97 -10.81
N SER A 88 12.32 14.04 -11.69
CA SER A 88 13.12 14.26 -12.91
C SER A 88 12.33 13.80 -14.14
N ALA A 89 12.81 14.11 -15.34
CA ALA A 89 12.09 13.80 -16.58
C ALA A 89 11.75 12.29 -16.68
N GLY A 90 10.45 11.97 -16.55
CA GLY A 90 9.93 10.61 -16.66
C GLY A 90 9.98 9.76 -15.39
N GLN A 91 10.46 10.29 -14.25
CA GLN A 91 10.54 9.54 -12.98
C GLN A 91 9.77 10.26 -11.86
N ASN A 92 8.77 9.58 -11.31
CA ASN A 92 8.06 10.01 -10.12
C ASN A 92 8.71 9.35 -8.89
N SER A 93 9.22 10.14 -7.95
CA SER A 93 9.72 9.59 -6.69
C SER A 93 8.56 9.16 -5.78
N THR A 94 8.77 8.01 -5.14
CA THR A 94 7.85 7.41 -4.18
C THR A 94 8.64 7.02 -2.93
N THR A 95 8.20 7.46 -1.76
CA THR A 95 8.87 7.21 -0.48
C THR A 95 7.87 6.71 0.56
N PRO A 96 8.17 5.61 1.27
CA PRO A 96 7.37 5.17 2.40
C PRO A 96 7.63 6.02 3.66
N PHE A 97 6.59 6.23 4.47
CA PHE A 97 6.67 6.82 5.81
C PHE A 97 5.63 6.14 6.70
N ASP A 98 6.09 5.38 7.71
CA ASP A 98 5.25 4.45 8.47
C ASP A 98 4.37 3.57 7.56
N ASN A 99 3.05 3.60 7.76
CA ASN A 99 2.05 2.89 6.99
C ASN A 99 1.55 3.70 5.78
N TYR A 100 2.27 4.72 5.33
CA TYR A 100 1.92 5.54 4.18
C TYR A 100 2.97 5.44 3.07
N VAL A 101 2.51 5.51 1.83
CA VAL A 101 3.33 5.65 0.63
C VAL A 101 2.96 6.97 -0.01
N LEU A 102 3.95 7.86 -0.08
CA LEU A 102 3.82 9.18 -0.70
C LEU A 102 4.50 9.17 -2.06
N GLN A 103 3.80 9.67 -3.07
CA GLN A 103 4.30 9.81 -4.43
C GLN A 103 4.21 11.26 -4.88
N LEU A 104 5.32 11.82 -5.36
CA LEU A 104 5.35 13.16 -5.94
C LEU A 104 4.80 13.13 -7.36
N VAL A 105 3.62 13.72 -7.55
CA VAL A 105 2.90 13.73 -8.82
C VAL A 105 3.33 14.92 -9.67
N ASP A 106 3.28 16.13 -9.11
CA ASP A 106 3.57 17.36 -9.84
C ASP A 106 4.07 18.47 -8.91
N VAL A 107 4.78 19.44 -9.48
CA VAL A 107 5.23 20.66 -8.79
C VAL A 107 5.03 21.85 -9.72
N LYS A 108 4.23 22.83 -9.31
CA LYS A 108 3.95 24.07 -10.05
C LYS A 108 4.41 25.28 -9.23
N PRO A 109 4.72 26.43 -9.86
CA PRO A 109 4.87 26.60 -11.31
C PRO A 109 6.12 25.88 -11.86
N TYR A 110 6.19 25.75 -13.17
CA TYR A 110 7.41 25.31 -13.86
C TYR A 110 8.30 26.54 -14.14
N PRO A 111 9.63 26.45 -13.98
CA PRO A 111 10.50 27.62 -14.10
C PRO A 111 10.51 28.24 -15.51
N LYS A 112 10.75 29.55 -15.55
CA LYS A 112 11.00 30.36 -16.75
C LYS A 112 12.29 31.16 -16.56
N SER A 113 12.99 31.46 -17.63
CA SER A 113 14.25 32.17 -17.59
C SER A 113 14.08 33.57 -16.97
N GLY A 114 14.96 33.91 -16.03
CA GLY A 114 14.91 35.19 -15.31
C GLY A 114 13.80 35.33 -14.27
N GLN A 115 12.95 34.32 -14.09
CA GLN A 115 11.93 34.32 -13.04
C GLN A 115 12.48 33.72 -11.74
N SER A 116 12.42 34.50 -10.65
CA SER A 116 12.58 33.96 -9.30
C SER A 116 11.22 33.51 -8.77
N ILE A 117 11.14 32.30 -8.22
CA ILE A 117 9.91 31.73 -7.66
C ILE A 117 10.09 31.62 -6.14
N SER A 118 9.21 32.27 -5.37
CA SER A 118 9.22 32.16 -3.91
C SER A 118 8.68 30.81 -3.46
N LEU A 119 9.11 30.33 -2.30
CA LEU A 119 8.61 29.08 -1.70
C LEU A 119 7.06 29.10 -1.57
N SER A 120 6.48 30.26 -1.27
CA SER A 120 5.03 30.49 -1.16
C SER A 120 4.24 30.27 -2.44
N ASP A 121 4.90 30.37 -3.59
CA ASP A 121 4.25 30.27 -4.89
C ASP A 121 4.21 28.82 -5.38
N TYR A 122 4.97 27.93 -4.74
CA TYR A 122 4.98 26.52 -5.10
C TYR A 122 3.71 25.81 -4.64
N ILE A 123 3.21 24.99 -5.54
CA ILE A 123 2.10 24.08 -5.35
C ILE A 123 2.62 22.67 -5.64
N VAL A 124 2.67 21.84 -4.61
CA VAL A 124 3.09 20.44 -4.70
C VAL A 124 1.85 19.57 -4.77
N THR A 125 1.86 18.60 -5.66
CA THR A 125 0.81 17.59 -5.81
C THR A 125 1.34 16.23 -5.39
N LEU A 126 0.70 15.62 -4.40
CA LEU A 126 1.08 14.32 -3.85
C LEU A 126 -0.05 13.33 -4.02
N ASN A 127 0.30 12.10 -4.37
CA ASN A 127 -0.58 10.95 -4.16
C ASN A 127 -0.16 10.26 -2.87
N VAL A 128 -1.10 10.13 -1.94
CA VAL A 128 -0.89 9.42 -0.70
C VAL A 128 -1.78 8.17 -0.71
N SER A 129 -1.15 7.05 -0.44
CA SER A 129 -1.81 5.77 -0.23
C SER A 129 -1.31 5.17 1.07
N GLN A 130 -2.08 4.28 1.69
CA GLN A 130 -1.51 3.49 2.77
C GLN A 130 -0.55 2.47 2.17
N ALA A 131 0.64 2.35 2.75
CA ALA A 131 1.47 1.16 2.62
C ALA A 131 0.61 0.04 3.18
N SER A 132 -0.11 -0.66 2.31
CA SER A 132 -0.83 -1.83 2.73
C SER A 132 0.20 -2.85 3.21
N GLU A 133 0.46 -2.90 4.51
CA GLU A 133 0.42 -4.22 5.13
C GLU A 133 -0.93 -4.78 4.70
N GLN A 134 -0.93 -5.85 3.91
CA GLN A 134 -2.12 -6.67 3.78
C GLN A 134 -2.38 -7.30 5.14
N LYS A 135 -2.85 -6.51 6.11
CA LYS A 135 -3.38 -6.99 7.37
C LYS A 135 -4.78 -7.51 7.07
N ILE A 136 -4.82 -8.68 6.45
CA ILE A 136 -6.01 -9.53 6.43
C ILE A 136 -6.28 -9.81 7.91
N ARG A 137 -7.34 -9.19 8.45
CA ARG A 137 -7.86 -9.58 9.76
C ARG A 137 -8.49 -10.95 9.54
N LEU A 138 -7.73 -12.01 9.79
CA LEU A 138 -8.21 -13.38 9.81
C LEU A 138 -9.26 -13.45 10.92
N VAL A 139 -10.54 -13.32 10.54
CA VAL A 139 -11.66 -13.63 11.42
C VAL A 139 -12.07 -15.04 11.04
N SER A 140 -11.62 -16.01 11.84
CA SER A 140 -12.14 -17.39 11.96
C SER A 140 -12.41 -18.12 10.63
N ASP A 141 -11.58 -19.12 10.38
CA ASP A 141 -11.87 -20.36 9.64
C ASP A 141 -12.80 -20.19 8.43
N SER A 142 -12.21 -19.69 7.35
CA SER A 142 -12.73 -19.74 5.97
C SER A 142 -13.56 -18.55 5.46
N LYS A 143 -13.60 -17.42 6.15
CA LYS A 143 -14.25 -16.19 5.64
C LYS A 143 -13.21 -15.12 5.30
N LEU A 144 -12.89 -14.98 4.01
CA LEU A 144 -12.03 -13.91 3.50
C LEU A 144 -12.92 -12.70 3.21
N CYS A 145 -12.95 -11.73 4.12
CA CYS A 145 -13.64 -10.46 3.90
C CYS A 145 -12.66 -9.44 3.32
N LEU A 146 -12.98 -8.87 2.17
CA LEU A 146 -12.24 -7.73 1.61
C LEU A 146 -12.60 -6.49 2.42
N ALA A 147 -11.60 -5.78 2.94
CA ALA A 147 -11.84 -4.52 3.62
C ALA A 147 -12.43 -3.50 2.62
N GLY A 148 -13.58 -2.91 2.94
CA GLY A 148 -14.24 -1.89 2.12
C GLY A 148 -15.48 -2.36 1.34
N VAL A 149 -15.87 -3.63 1.45
CA VAL A 149 -17.16 -4.14 0.95
C VAL A 149 -17.79 -5.09 1.98
N ASP A 150 -19.11 -5.02 2.17
CA ASP A 150 -19.86 -5.95 3.03
C ASP A 150 -19.96 -7.37 2.44
N THR A 151 -19.20 -7.65 1.37
CA THR A 151 -19.10 -8.96 0.75
C THR A 151 -17.89 -9.71 1.30
N CYS A 152 -18.19 -10.67 2.15
CA CYS A 152 -17.24 -11.71 2.50
C CYS A 152 -17.29 -12.85 1.48
N VAL A 153 -16.13 -13.27 1.00
CA VAL A 153 -15.99 -14.45 0.15
C VAL A 153 -15.60 -15.62 1.04
N MET A 154 -16.29 -16.75 0.89
CA MET A 154 -15.81 -17.99 1.49
C MET A 154 -14.45 -18.32 0.85
N ALA A 155 -13.37 -18.36 1.65
CA ALA A 155 -12.00 -18.62 1.20
C ALA A 155 -11.88 -19.95 0.43
N LYS A 156 -12.85 -20.85 0.65
CA LYS A 156 -13.12 -22.07 -0.11
C LYS A 156 -13.20 -21.88 -1.63
N LYS A 157 -13.38 -20.64 -2.14
CA LYS A 157 -13.49 -20.34 -3.59
C LYS A 157 -12.25 -19.69 -4.21
N LEU A 158 -11.16 -19.48 -3.45
CA LEU A 158 -9.93 -18.89 -3.98
C LEU A 158 -9.09 -19.95 -4.70
N HIS A 159 -9.44 -20.26 -5.94
CA HIS A 159 -8.80 -21.27 -6.79
C HIS A 159 -7.43 -20.83 -7.35
N LEU A 160 -6.60 -20.19 -6.53
CA LEU A 160 -5.22 -19.83 -6.86
C LEU A 160 -4.28 -21.03 -6.63
N ALA A 161 -3.12 -21.03 -7.29
CA ALA A 161 -2.08 -22.03 -7.01
C ALA A 161 -1.56 -21.89 -5.56
N PRO A 162 -1.14 -22.98 -4.88
CA PRO A 162 -0.67 -22.97 -3.49
C PRO A 162 0.35 -21.87 -3.17
N LEU A 163 1.35 -21.67 -4.04
CA LEU A 163 2.37 -20.64 -3.84
C LEU A 163 1.80 -19.22 -3.87
N LYS A 164 0.74 -18.98 -4.67
CA LYS A 164 0.07 -17.68 -4.70
C LYS A 164 -0.76 -17.46 -3.44
N GLN A 165 -1.33 -18.51 -2.87
CA GLN A 165 -2.07 -18.46 -1.60
C GLN A 165 -1.15 -18.11 -0.42
N ILE A 166 0.03 -18.74 -0.33
CA ILE A 166 1.02 -18.40 0.70
C ILE A 166 1.54 -16.98 0.54
N ARG A 167 1.79 -16.54 -0.71
CA ARG A 167 2.27 -15.18 -1.00
C ARG A 167 1.29 -14.09 -0.54
N VAL A 168 -0.01 -14.38 -0.46
CA VAL A 168 -1.03 -13.47 0.07
C VAL A 168 -1.28 -13.63 1.57
N GLY A 169 -0.44 -14.39 2.28
CA GLY A 169 -0.48 -14.51 3.74
C GLY A 169 -1.25 -15.70 4.31
N LEU A 170 -1.66 -16.67 3.48
CA LEU A 170 -2.27 -17.91 3.98
C LEU A 170 -1.21 -18.85 4.57
N GLY A 171 -1.50 -19.40 5.75
CA GLY A 171 -0.69 -20.46 6.35
C GLY A 171 -0.70 -21.74 5.51
N ALA A 172 0.34 -22.55 5.63
CA ALA A 172 0.45 -23.80 4.87
C ALA A 172 -0.74 -24.76 5.09
N LEU A 173 -1.33 -24.75 6.29
CA LEU A 173 -2.49 -25.56 6.67
C LEU A 173 -3.83 -25.04 6.12
N ASP A 174 -3.86 -23.78 5.69
CA ASP A 174 -5.08 -23.08 5.24
C ASP A 174 -5.14 -22.94 3.71
N VAL A 175 -4.16 -23.48 3.00
CA VAL A 175 -4.16 -23.52 1.53
C VAL A 175 -5.34 -24.34 1.04
N SER A 176 -6.22 -23.71 0.27
CA SER A 176 -7.39 -24.35 -0.33
C SER A 176 -7.07 -24.91 -1.70
N CYS A 177 -7.43 -26.17 -1.95
CA CYS A 177 -7.26 -26.80 -3.25
C CYS A 177 -8.53 -26.67 -4.11
N LYS A 178 -8.34 -26.68 -5.43
CA LYS A 178 -9.47 -26.78 -6.37
C LYS A 178 -10.21 -28.10 -6.20
N ASP A 179 -11.48 -28.13 -6.60
CA ASP A 179 -12.27 -29.35 -6.62
C ASP A 179 -11.53 -30.50 -7.32
N GLY A 180 -11.52 -31.68 -6.69
CA GLY A 180 -10.79 -32.85 -7.16
C GLY A 180 -9.30 -32.89 -6.80
N TYR A 181 -8.79 -31.91 -6.04
CA TYR A 181 -7.43 -31.88 -5.52
C TYR A 181 -7.43 -31.84 -3.99
N GLN A 182 -6.44 -32.50 -3.40
CA GLN A 182 -6.21 -32.61 -1.97
C GLN A 182 -4.92 -31.90 -1.60
N LEU A 183 -4.96 -31.20 -0.45
CA LEU A 183 -3.79 -30.58 0.15
C LEU A 183 -2.88 -31.65 0.74
N VAL A 184 -1.60 -31.59 0.40
CA VAL A 184 -0.52 -32.31 1.06
C VAL A 184 0.57 -31.34 1.50
N LEU A 185 1.23 -31.62 2.62
CA LEU A 185 2.40 -30.89 3.07
C LEU A 185 3.64 -31.71 2.83
N LYS A 186 4.68 -31.12 2.24
CA LYS A 186 5.94 -31.80 2.02
C LYS A 186 6.62 -32.13 3.35
N SER A 187 7.01 -33.37 3.59
CA SER A 187 7.55 -33.83 4.88
C SER A 187 8.84 -33.13 5.29
N THR A 188 9.59 -32.55 4.34
CA THR A 188 10.89 -31.92 4.61
C THR A 188 10.80 -30.48 5.12
N ASN A 189 9.77 -29.73 4.70
CA ASN A 189 9.68 -28.29 4.95
C ASN A 189 8.26 -27.77 5.11
N ASN A 190 7.28 -28.67 5.25
CA ASN A 190 5.86 -28.38 5.43
C ASN A 190 5.26 -27.48 4.34
N MET A 191 5.88 -27.43 3.15
CA MET A 191 5.39 -26.62 2.04
C MET A 191 4.15 -27.29 1.42
N PRO A 192 3.05 -26.55 1.19
CA PRO A 192 1.80 -27.12 0.70
C PRO A 192 1.83 -27.37 -0.81
N SER A 193 1.13 -28.43 -1.23
CA SER A 193 0.89 -28.77 -2.63
C SER A 193 -0.52 -29.33 -2.80
N CYS A 194 -1.18 -28.98 -3.91
CA CYS A 194 -2.47 -29.54 -4.27
C CYS A 194 -2.26 -30.62 -5.32
N VAL A 195 -2.57 -31.87 -4.99
CA VAL A 195 -2.41 -33.05 -5.87
C VAL A 195 -3.71 -33.85 -5.93
N LYS A 196 -3.86 -34.77 -6.88
CA LYS A 196 -5.02 -35.68 -6.87
C LYS A 196 -4.95 -36.60 -5.64
N PRO A 197 -6.09 -37.05 -5.08
CA PRO A 197 -6.09 -37.96 -3.92
C PRO A 197 -5.22 -39.21 -4.12
N SER A 198 -5.30 -39.86 -5.29
CA SER A 198 -4.46 -41.03 -5.60
C SER A 198 -2.96 -40.71 -5.59
N THR A 199 -2.57 -39.51 -6.01
CA THR A 199 -1.17 -39.04 -5.96
C THR A 199 -0.78 -38.66 -4.54
N ALA A 200 -1.69 -38.13 -3.73
CA ALA A 200 -1.44 -37.86 -2.32
C ALA A 200 -1.04 -39.15 -1.60
N ASP A 201 -1.81 -40.23 -1.79
CA ASP A 201 -1.52 -41.54 -1.20
C ASP A 201 -0.14 -42.07 -1.60
N GLU A 202 0.24 -41.93 -2.88
CA GLU A 202 1.57 -42.32 -3.35
C GLU A 202 2.68 -41.47 -2.73
N LEU A 203 2.49 -40.16 -2.60
CA LEU A 203 3.48 -39.25 -2.03
C LEU A 203 3.67 -39.48 -0.54
N VAL A 204 2.61 -39.82 0.19
CA VAL A 204 2.68 -40.22 1.60
C VAL A 204 3.43 -41.54 1.74
N LYS A 205 3.09 -42.56 0.93
CA LYS A 205 3.80 -43.86 0.91
C LYS A 205 5.30 -43.73 0.61
N ARG A 206 5.67 -42.75 -0.21
CA ARG A 206 7.07 -42.46 -0.57
C ARG A 206 7.78 -41.54 0.42
N GLY A 207 7.12 -41.13 1.51
CA GLY A 207 7.69 -40.24 2.53
C GLY A 207 7.94 -38.81 2.05
N TRP A 208 7.33 -38.41 0.92
CA TRP A 208 7.46 -37.05 0.41
C TRP A 208 6.42 -36.10 1.02
N ALA A 209 5.24 -36.62 1.36
CA ALA A 209 4.15 -35.87 1.97
C ALA A 209 3.80 -36.40 3.37
N LEU A 210 3.35 -35.50 4.24
CA LEU A 210 2.77 -35.83 5.54
C LEU A 210 1.42 -36.53 5.36
N ALA A 211 1.13 -37.47 6.26
CA ALA A 211 -0.16 -38.14 6.30
C ALA A 211 -1.26 -37.20 6.84
N SER A 212 -2.52 -37.46 6.48
CA SER A 212 -3.64 -36.58 6.83
C SER A 212 -3.88 -36.47 8.34
N ASP A 213 -3.58 -37.52 9.10
CA ASP A 213 -3.63 -37.57 10.56
C ASP A 213 -2.52 -36.72 11.18
N GLU A 214 -1.30 -36.73 10.61
CA GLU A 214 -0.21 -35.84 11.03
C GLU A 214 -0.56 -34.37 10.81
N ILE A 215 -1.16 -34.04 9.65
CA ILE A 215 -1.64 -32.68 9.34
C ILE A 215 -2.74 -32.25 10.33
N THR A 216 -3.65 -33.16 10.67
CA THR A 216 -4.72 -32.90 11.66
C THR A 216 -4.14 -32.64 13.05
N LYS A 217 -3.13 -33.42 13.44
CA LYS A 217 -2.41 -33.22 14.70
C LYS A 217 -1.71 -31.87 14.74
N LEU A 218 -1.01 -31.48 13.67
CA LEU A 218 -0.36 -30.17 13.55
C LEU A 218 -1.37 -29.01 13.67
N ARG A 219 -2.54 -29.16 13.05
CA ARG A 219 -3.62 -28.17 13.17
C ARG A 219 -4.11 -28.03 14.62
N SER A 220 -4.39 -29.15 15.28
CA SER A 220 -4.86 -29.15 16.67
C SER A 220 -3.85 -28.54 17.65
N LEU A 221 -2.55 -28.74 17.42
CA LEU A 221 -1.49 -28.14 18.23
C LEU A 221 -1.44 -26.61 18.09
N TYR A 222 -1.63 -26.10 16.87
CA TYR A 222 -1.59 -24.66 16.60
C TYR A 222 -2.82 -23.92 17.15
N GLU A 223 -4.01 -24.50 16.97
CA GLU A 223 -5.28 -23.94 17.47
C GLU A 223 -5.37 -23.88 19.00
N SER A 224 -4.71 -24.82 19.70
CA SER A 224 -4.66 -24.81 21.18
C SER A 224 -3.71 -23.75 21.78
N ALA A 225 -2.86 -23.13 20.95
CA ALA A 225 -1.82 -22.19 21.36
C ALA A 225 -2.14 -20.72 21.03
N SER A 226 -3.28 -20.45 20.38
CA SER A 226 -3.78 -19.14 19.94
C SER A 226 -5.03 -18.72 20.71
#